data_AF-A0A3L7J769-F1
#
_entry.id   AF-A0A3L7J769-F1
#
_cell.length_a   1.000
_cell.length_b   1.000
_cell.length_c   1.000
_cell.angle_alpha   90.00
_cell.angle_beta   90.00
_cell.angle_gamma   90.00
#
_symmetry.space_group_name_H-M   'P 1'
#
loop_
_entity.id
_entity.type
_entity.pdbx_description
1 polymer ?
#
loop_
_entity_poly.entity_id
_entity_poly.type
_entity_poly.pdbx_seq_one_letter_code
_entity_poly.pdbx_strand_id
1 'polypeptide(L)'
;MGTEQDVVTLEAELLLPDLPELLAPYPASLPEPRLHARWIIDEELTLTFIEIGDIAMHVETTDDDVAWHLHVGGHDGPPLEGTPWDEPTTALLLEWMAEFVGKVHACIEMIDDDIFDAVDLFEAGATSAQLSPASFEPEDWARFTRNDFKLFRVSIPGHAEPQIWTGSGDAWHMHDEERNGDAELLWAPPGSEDENHIHLGAVIISPETGLPATFANPGINWDDVGMAEDEAMDWLLREHRNCVWASTIHDALTEEVLKVLAGFTAPVPSPHR
;
A
#
# COMPACT_ATOMS: atom_id res chain seq x y z
N MET A 1 -8.89 -1.03 27.88
CA MET A 1 -9.33 -2.42 27.60
C MET A 1 -9.44 -2.50 26.10
N GLY A 2 -8.42 -3.02 25.43
CA GLY A 2 -8.48 -3.24 23.98
C GLY A 2 -9.48 -4.34 23.72
N THR A 3 -10.55 -4.02 23.01
CA THR A 3 -11.36 -5.04 22.33
C THR A 3 -10.43 -5.79 21.39
N GLU A 4 -10.50 -7.12 21.36
CA GLU A 4 -10.03 -7.88 20.19
C GLU A 4 -10.59 -7.14 18.97
N GLN A 5 -9.73 -6.49 18.19
CA GLN A 5 -10.14 -6.06 16.86
C GLN A 5 -10.44 -7.35 16.14
N ASP A 6 -11.71 -7.58 15.80
CA ASP A 6 -12.11 -8.73 15.00
C ASP A 6 -11.23 -8.74 13.75
N VAL A 7 -10.34 -9.72 13.67
CA VAL A 7 -9.50 -9.92 12.49
C VAL A 7 -10.41 -10.40 11.38
N VAL A 8 -10.46 -9.63 10.29
CA VAL A 8 -11.24 -9.99 9.10
C VAL A 8 -10.28 -10.56 8.07
N THR A 9 -10.70 -11.63 7.39
CA THR A 9 -10.01 -12.12 6.20
C THR A 9 -10.62 -11.48 4.97
N LEU A 10 -9.81 -10.77 4.20
CA LEU A 10 -10.19 -10.19 2.92
C LEU A 10 -9.62 -11.05 1.80
N GLU A 11 -10.40 -11.22 0.74
CA GLU A 11 -10.01 -11.97 -0.46
C GLU A 11 -9.97 -11.04 -1.67
N ALA A 12 -8.84 -10.97 -2.38
CA ALA A 12 -8.71 -10.19 -3.60
C ALA A 12 -8.38 -11.11 -4.78
N GLU A 13 -9.14 -10.99 -5.87
CA GLU A 13 -8.80 -11.60 -7.15
C GLU A 13 -8.05 -10.59 -8.01
N LEU A 14 -6.75 -10.80 -8.17
CA LEU A 14 -5.85 -9.91 -8.90
C LEU A 14 -5.40 -10.57 -10.20
N LEU A 15 -5.10 -9.76 -11.21
CA LEU A 15 -4.52 -10.23 -12.46
C LEU A 15 -3.01 -10.38 -12.29
N LEU A 16 -2.52 -11.62 -12.32
CA LEU A 16 -1.09 -11.92 -12.30
C LEU A 16 -0.69 -12.57 -13.63
N PRO A 17 0.03 -11.86 -14.51
CA PRO A 17 0.37 -12.40 -15.82
C PRO A 17 1.30 -13.60 -15.68
N ASP A 18 1.27 -14.49 -16.68
CA ASP A 18 2.23 -15.60 -16.76
C ASP A 18 3.65 -15.04 -17.00
N LEU A 19 4.42 -14.97 -15.93
CA LEU A 19 5.81 -14.52 -15.93
C LEU A 19 6.75 -15.73 -15.82
N PRO A 20 7.94 -15.68 -16.44
CA PRO A 20 8.91 -16.77 -16.36
C PRO A 20 9.20 -17.20 -14.92
N GLU A 21 9.37 -18.50 -14.70
CA GLU A 21 9.85 -19.01 -13.41
C GLU A 21 11.26 -18.48 -13.12
N LEU A 22 11.55 -18.27 -11.83
CA LEU A 22 12.90 -17.93 -11.38
C LEU A 22 13.81 -19.14 -11.61
N LEU A 23 14.95 -18.92 -12.27
CA LEU A 23 15.99 -19.91 -12.49
C LEU A 23 16.98 -19.92 -11.33
N ALA A 24 17.30 -18.73 -10.79
CA ALA A 24 18.13 -18.57 -9.61
C ALA A 24 17.32 -18.83 -8.33
N PRO A 25 17.71 -19.80 -7.47
CA PRO A 25 16.99 -20.04 -6.23
C PRO A 25 17.38 -19.02 -5.15
N TYR A 26 16.43 -18.64 -4.30
CA TYR A 26 16.73 -17.88 -3.09
C TYR A 26 17.71 -18.66 -2.19
N PRO A 27 18.74 -18.01 -1.60
CA PRO A 27 19.71 -18.71 -0.77
C PRO A 27 19.07 -19.39 0.45
N ALA A 28 19.10 -20.71 0.51
CA ALA A 28 18.49 -21.48 1.60
C ALA A 28 19.14 -21.27 2.99
N SER A 29 20.29 -20.60 3.05
CA SER A 29 20.95 -20.19 4.29
C SER A 29 20.32 -18.95 4.93
N LEU A 30 19.54 -18.19 4.17
CA LEU A 30 18.87 -16.98 4.61
C LEU A 30 17.43 -17.26 5.03
N PRO A 31 16.87 -16.50 6.00
CA PRO A 31 15.45 -16.57 6.31
C PRO A 31 14.62 -16.09 5.11
N GLU A 32 13.35 -16.50 5.04
CA GLU A 32 12.41 -15.92 4.08
C GLU A 32 12.33 -14.39 4.29
N PRO A 33 12.46 -13.59 3.22
CA PRO A 33 12.45 -12.14 3.32
C PRO A 33 11.04 -11.59 3.50
N ARG A 34 10.93 -10.39 4.08
CA ARG A 34 9.75 -9.54 3.87
C ARG A 34 9.95 -8.75 2.59
N LEU A 35 8.88 -8.62 1.81
CA LEU A 35 8.94 -8.06 0.46
C LEU A 35 7.95 -6.90 0.36
N HIS A 36 8.45 -5.75 -0.08
CA HIS A 36 7.62 -4.61 -0.43
C HIS A 36 8.04 -4.10 -1.80
N ALA A 37 7.08 -3.59 -2.58
CA ALA A 37 7.37 -2.95 -3.84
C ALA A 37 6.35 -1.85 -4.12
N ARG A 38 6.76 -0.81 -4.86
CA ARG A 38 5.88 0.26 -5.32
C ARG A 38 6.27 0.70 -6.72
N TRP A 39 5.27 1.08 -7.51
CA TRP A 39 5.46 1.78 -8.77
C TRP A 39 5.57 3.29 -8.52
N ILE A 40 6.59 3.93 -9.08
CA ILE A 40 6.76 5.39 -9.00
C ILE A 40 6.49 5.94 -10.40
N ILE A 41 5.25 6.37 -10.62
CA ILE A 41 4.71 6.77 -11.92
C ILE A 41 5.57 7.86 -12.58
N ASP A 42 5.94 8.90 -11.82
CA ASP A 42 6.68 10.06 -12.33
C ASP A 42 8.09 9.73 -12.84
N GLU A 43 8.69 8.66 -12.30
CA GLU A 43 10.04 8.23 -12.64
C GLU A 43 10.06 6.95 -13.49
N GLU A 44 8.88 6.39 -13.80
CA GLU A 44 8.71 5.10 -14.49
C GLU A 44 9.62 4.01 -13.90
N LEU A 45 9.74 3.98 -12.56
CA LEU A 45 10.60 3.04 -11.84
C LEU A 45 9.84 2.20 -10.83
N THR A 46 10.38 1.03 -10.56
CA THR A 46 9.94 0.16 -9.48
C THR A 46 10.91 0.21 -8.33
N LEU A 47 10.38 0.55 -7.15
CA LEU A 47 11.11 0.50 -5.90
C LEU A 47 10.79 -0.82 -5.20
N THR A 48 11.79 -1.65 -4.95
CA THR A 48 11.62 -2.93 -4.24
C THR A 48 12.48 -2.96 -2.99
N PHE A 49 11.88 -3.37 -1.86
CA PHE A 49 12.56 -3.59 -0.59
C PHE A 49 12.52 -5.07 -0.23
N ILE A 50 13.70 -5.65 -0.02
CA ILE A 50 13.88 -7.06 0.37
C ILE A 50 14.51 -7.07 1.76
N GLU A 51 13.71 -7.33 2.79
CA GLU A 51 14.15 -7.36 4.19
C GLU A 51 14.54 -8.77 4.62
N ILE A 52 15.82 -8.98 4.93
CA ILE A 52 16.41 -10.26 5.34
C ILE A 52 16.95 -10.11 6.76
N GLY A 53 16.11 -10.39 7.75
CA GLY A 53 16.44 -10.10 9.15
C GLY A 53 16.60 -8.59 9.38
N ASP A 54 17.75 -8.17 9.92
CA ASP A 54 18.04 -6.74 10.17
C ASP A 54 18.61 -6.01 8.95
N ILE A 55 18.68 -6.65 7.78
CA ILE A 55 19.26 -6.07 6.56
C ILE A 55 18.15 -5.83 5.56
N ALA A 56 18.02 -4.60 5.07
CA ALA A 56 17.14 -4.29 3.95
C ALA A 56 17.97 -4.04 2.69
N MET A 57 17.62 -4.72 1.61
CA MET A 57 18.12 -4.41 0.27
C MET A 57 17.10 -3.54 -0.44
N HIS A 58 17.54 -2.34 -0.81
CA HIS A 58 16.77 -1.38 -1.58
C HIS A 58 17.18 -1.50 -3.04
N VAL A 59 16.22 -1.77 -3.92
CA VAL A 59 16.44 -2.00 -5.35
C VAL A 59 15.55 -1.05 -6.16
N GLU A 60 16.18 -0.29 -7.03
CA GLU A 60 15.54 0.57 -8.03
C GLU A 60 15.64 -0.15 -9.38
N THR A 61 14.50 -0.40 -10.01
CA THR A 61 14.44 -1.10 -11.31
C THR A 61 13.76 -0.21 -12.34
N THR A 62 14.39 -0.09 -13.49
CA THR A 62 13.88 0.55 -14.70
C THR A 62 13.95 -0.46 -15.86
N ASP A 63 13.43 -0.09 -17.02
CA ASP A 63 13.53 -0.91 -18.23
C ASP A 63 15.00 -1.20 -18.64
N ASP A 64 15.92 -0.30 -18.30
CA ASP A 64 17.31 -0.33 -18.76
C ASP A 64 18.31 -0.78 -17.69
N ASP A 65 18.00 -0.59 -16.40
CA ASP A 65 18.96 -0.78 -15.30
C ASP A 65 18.33 -1.26 -14.00
N VAL A 66 19.15 -1.92 -13.18
CA VAL A 66 18.85 -2.35 -11.81
C VAL A 66 19.94 -1.83 -10.88
N ALA A 67 19.60 -0.83 -10.07
CA ALA A 67 20.49 -0.28 -9.04
C ALA A 67 20.07 -0.81 -7.66
N TRP A 68 21.04 -1.07 -6.78
CA TRP A 68 20.72 -1.54 -5.43
C TRP A 68 21.76 -1.12 -4.40
N HIS A 69 21.32 -1.02 -3.15
CA HIS A 69 22.17 -0.84 -1.98
C HIS A 69 21.56 -1.48 -0.73
N LEU A 70 22.33 -1.55 0.35
CA LEU A 70 21.92 -2.20 1.61
C LEU A 70 21.78 -1.18 2.73
N HIS A 71 20.88 -1.45 3.67
CA HIS A 71 20.68 -0.73 4.92
C HIS A 71 20.74 -1.69 6.12
N VAL A 72 21.16 -1.18 7.29
CA VAL A 72 21.09 -1.91 8.57
C VAL A 72 19.94 -1.37 9.41
N GLY A 73 19.08 -2.25 9.92
CA GLY A 73 17.96 -1.90 10.79
C GLY A 73 16.64 -1.66 10.04
N GLY A 74 16.48 -2.24 8.85
CA GLY A 74 15.31 -2.04 7.98
C GLY A 74 15.54 -1.01 6.87
N HIS A 75 14.51 -0.70 6.08
CA HIS A 75 14.61 0.18 4.91
C HIS A 75 15.03 1.63 5.26
N ASP A 76 14.66 2.15 6.44
CA ASP A 76 15.05 3.48 6.92
C ASP A 76 16.39 3.48 7.69
N GLY A 77 17.08 2.35 7.70
CA GLY A 77 18.37 2.19 8.36
C GLY A 77 19.48 3.02 7.70
N PRO A 78 20.62 3.27 8.38
CA PRO A 78 21.80 3.81 7.69
C PRO A 78 22.29 2.85 6.59
N PRO A 79 22.87 3.38 5.51
CA PRO A 79 23.43 2.56 4.44
C PRO A 79 24.59 1.69 4.96
N LEU A 80 24.69 0.49 4.41
CA LEU A 80 25.71 -0.49 4.71
C LEU A 80 26.72 -0.57 3.57
N GLU A 81 28.00 -0.40 3.88
CA GLU A 81 29.08 -0.67 2.93
C GLU A 81 29.40 -2.17 2.88
N GLY A 82 29.39 -2.75 1.68
CA GLY A 82 29.65 -4.17 1.45
C GLY A 82 28.46 -5.06 1.79
N THR A 83 28.68 -6.37 1.89
CA THR A 83 27.64 -7.34 2.22
C THR A 83 27.92 -8.02 3.55
N PRO A 84 26.89 -8.27 4.38
CA PRO A 84 27.06 -8.94 5.67
C PRO A 84 27.14 -10.47 5.51
N TRP A 85 26.81 -10.99 4.33
CA TRP A 85 26.82 -12.41 4.00
C TRP A 85 28.16 -12.82 3.37
N ASP A 86 28.44 -14.13 3.35
CA ASP A 86 29.59 -14.64 2.62
C ASP A 86 29.45 -14.45 1.10
N GLU A 87 30.56 -14.55 0.38
CA GLU A 87 30.61 -14.32 -1.07
C GLU A 87 29.68 -15.27 -1.86
N PRO A 88 29.62 -16.59 -1.59
CA PRO A 88 28.68 -17.48 -2.26
C PRO A 88 27.20 -17.11 -2.01
N THR A 89 26.84 -16.77 -0.78
CA THR A 89 25.46 -16.37 -0.43
C THR A 89 25.11 -15.05 -1.11
N THR A 90 26.06 -14.12 -1.14
CA THR A 90 25.88 -12.82 -1.80
C THR A 90 25.66 -13.01 -3.30
N ALA A 91 26.46 -13.83 -3.97
CA ALA A 91 26.32 -14.08 -5.41
C ALA A 91 24.95 -14.67 -5.76
N LEU A 92 24.51 -15.70 -5.02
CA LEU A 92 23.19 -16.30 -5.23
C LEU A 92 22.05 -15.32 -4.95
N LEU A 93 22.16 -14.50 -3.90
CA LEU A 93 21.14 -13.50 -3.57
C LEU A 93 20.99 -12.47 -4.69
N LEU A 94 22.11 -11.99 -5.26
CA LEU A 94 22.08 -10.98 -6.32
C LEU A 94 21.53 -11.55 -7.64
N GLU A 95 21.85 -12.81 -7.97
CA GLU A 95 21.28 -13.49 -9.14
C GLU A 95 19.76 -13.66 -8.99
N TRP A 96 19.29 -14.16 -7.83
CA TRP A 96 17.86 -14.27 -7.55
C TRP A 96 17.17 -12.91 -7.54
N MET A 97 17.78 -11.90 -6.92
CA MET A 97 17.23 -10.55 -6.83
C MET A 97 17.02 -9.96 -8.22
N ALA A 98 18.02 -10.04 -9.11
CA ALA A 98 17.91 -9.47 -10.46
C ALA A 98 16.76 -10.10 -11.26
N GLU A 99 16.56 -11.42 -11.19
CA GLU A 99 15.42 -12.08 -11.83
C GLU A 99 14.09 -11.71 -11.18
N PHE A 100 14.05 -11.66 -9.85
CA PHE A 100 12.85 -11.30 -9.09
C PHE A 100 12.38 -9.87 -9.38
N VAL A 101 13.26 -8.87 -9.26
CA VAL A 101 12.86 -7.46 -9.46
C VAL A 101 12.49 -7.16 -10.90
N GLY A 102 13.09 -7.86 -11.88
CA GLY A 102 12.65 -7.77 -13.28
C GLY A 102 11.22 -8.28 -13.49
N LYS A 103 10.81 -9.34 -12.77
CA LYS A 103 9.41 -9.80 -12.79
C LYS A 103 8.47 -8.80 -12.11
N VAL A 104 8.88 -8.24 -10.97
CA VAL A 104 8.09 -7.22 -10.26
C VAL A 104 7.90 -6.01 -11.17
N HIS A 105 8.97 -5.45 -11.73
CA HIS A 105 8.90 -4.29 -12.63
C HIS A 105 7.96 -4.50 -13.82
N ALA A 106 7.95 -5.71 -14.40
CA ALA A 106 7.10 -6.04 -15.54
C ALA A 106 5.59 -6.07 -15.24
N CYS A 107 5.17 -6.03 -13.97
CA CYS A 107 3.75 -6.16 -13.61
C CYS A 107 3.26 -5.29 -12.45
N ILE A 108 4.14 -4.68 -11.66
CA ILE A 108 3.74 -3.99 -10.43
C ILE A 108 2.81 -2.82 -10.67
N GLU A 109 3.01 -2.04 -11.75
CA GLU A 109 2.10 -0.94 -12.11
C GLU A 109 0.65 -1.42 -12.21
N MET A 110 0.41 -2.48 -12.99
CA MET A 110 -0.92 -3.06 -13.17
C MET A 110 -1.46 -3.68 -11.88
N ILE A 111 -0.61 -4.35 -11.09
CA ILE A 111 -1.00 -4.99 -9.84
C ILE A 111 -1.36 -3.93 -8.78
N ASP A 112 -0.64 -2.81 -8.75
CA ASP A 112 -0.86 -1.71 -7.82
C ASP A 112 -2.26 -1.12 -8.04
N ASP A 113 -2.63 -0.85 -9.30
CA ASP A 113 -3.97 -0.41 -9.69
C ASP A 113 -5.06 -1.43 -9.29
N ASP A 114 -4.84 -2.74 -9.56
CA ASP A 114 -5.78 -3.79 -9.17
C ASP A 114 -5.97 -3.88 -7.64
N ILE A 115 -4.91 -3.61 -6.87
CA ILE A 115 -4.95 -3.58 -5.39
C ILE A 115 -5.72 -2.36 -4.91
N PHE A 116 -5.54 -1.18 -5.51
CA PHE A 116 -6.34 0.01 -5.19
C PHE A 116 -7.83 -0.24 -5.42
N ASP A 117 -8.22 -0.80 -6.56
CA ASP A 117 -9.60 -1.20 -6.86
C ASP A 117 -10.15 -2.17 -5.81
N ALA A 118 -9.33 -3.12 -5.33
CA ALA A 118 -9.72 -4.05 -4.28
C ALA A 118 -9.94 -3.35 -2.94
N VAL A 119 -9.04 -2.43 -2.57
CA VAL A 119 -9.13 -1.63 -1.33
C VAL A 119 -10.42 -0.80 -1.31
N ASP A 120 -10.77 -0.13 -2.41
CA ASP A 120 -12.01 0.64 -2.54
C ASP A 120 -13.26 -0.22 -2.26
N LEU A 121 -13.27 -1.45 -2.78
CA LEU A 121 -14.37 -2.39 -2.52
C LEU A 121 -14.43 -2.81 -1.05
N PHE A 122 -13.28 -3.01 -0.40
CA PHE A 122 -13.22 -3.35 1.02
C PHE A 122 -13.65 -2.18 1.91
N GLU A 123 -13.30 -0.95 1.56
CA GLU A 123 -13.78 0.26 2.22
C GLU A 123 -15.30 0.42 2.11
N ALA A 124 -15.87 0.05 0.95
CA ALA A 124 -17.32 -0.03 0.75
C ALA A 124 -17.99 -1.18 1.53
N GLY A 125 -17.22 -2.02 2.24
CA GLY A 125 -17.70 -3.10 3.11
C GLY A 125 -17.74 -4.48 2.46
N ALA A 126 -17.12 -4.68 1.30
CA ALA A 126 -16.93 -6.02 0.74
C ALA A 126 -15.91 -6.80 1.58
N THR A 127 -16.05 -8.13 1.60
CA THR A 127 -15.01 -9.04 2.14
C THR A 127 -14.27 -9.78 1.03
N SER A 128 -14.76 -9.66 -0.20
CA SER A 128 -14.13 -10.18 -1.40
C SER A 128 -14.19 -9.15 -2.53
N ALA A 129 -13.03 -8.87 -3.12
CA ALA A 129 -12.87 -8.00 -4.26
C ALA A 129 -12.62 -8.85 -5.50
N GLN A 130 -13.51 -8.74 -6.48
CA GLN A 130 -13.36 -9.36 -7.79
C GLN A 130 -13.10 -8.25 -8.79
N LEU A 131 -12.01 -8.37 -9.57
CA LEU A 131 -11.78 -7.50 -10.71
C LEU A 131 -13.01 -7.47 -11.62
N SER A 132 -13.57 -6.28 -11.79
CA SER A 132 -14.73 -6.08 -12.64
C SER A 132 -14.34 -6.38 -14.09
N PRO A 133 -15.11 -7.22 -14.82
CA PRO A 133 -14.86 -7.40 -16.25
C PRO A 133 -15.04 -6.10 -17.05
N ALA A 134 -15.68 -5.09 -16.47
CA ALA A 134 -15.92 -3.79 -17.10
C ALA A 134 -14.65 -2.92 -17.19
N SER A 135 -13.60 -3.23 -16.42
CA SER A 135 -12.30 -2.53 -16.47
C SER A 135 -11.42 -3.02 -17.63
N PHE A 136 -11.84 -4.06 -18.36
CA PHE A 136 -11.07 -4.64 -19.46
C PHE A 136 -11.70 -4.31 -20.82
N GLU A 137 -10.86 -3.88 -21.75
CA GLU A 137 -11.25 -3.71 -23.15
C GLU A 137 -11.25 -5.08 -23.89
N PRO A 138 -11.93 -5.21 -25.04
CA PRO A 138 -11.95 -6.46 -25.80
C PRO A 138 -10.56 -7.02 -26.14
N GLU A 139 -9.57 -6.15 -26.30
CA GLU A 139 -8.18 -6.50 -26.56
C GLU A 139 -7.51 -7.17 -25.36
N ASP A 140 -7.85 -6.76 -24.14
CA ASP A 140 -7.32 -7.35 -22.91
C ASP A 140 -7.81 -8.78 -22.73
N TRP A 141 -9.07 -9.05 -23.10
CA TRP A 141 -9.62 -10.42 -23.12
C TRP A 141 -8.99 -11.33 -24.17
N ALA A 142 -8.28 -10.77 -25.16
CA ALA A 142 -7.45 -11.56 -26.07
C ALA A 142 -6.06 -11.85 -25.49
N ARG A 143 -5.61 -11.05 -24.52
CA ARG A 143 -4.30 -11.17 -23.84
C ARG A 143 -4.36 -12.07 -22.62
N PHE A 144 -5.41 -11.94 -21.81
CA PHE A 144 -5.54 -12.65 -20.53
C PHE A 144 -6.49 -13.83 -20.62
N THR A 145 -6.19 -14.85 -19.83
CA THR A 145 -6.96 -16.06 -19.68
C THR A 145 -7.47 -16.18 -18.25
N ARG A 146 -8.46 -17.05 -18.04
CA ARG A 146 -8.93 -17.46 -16.72
C ARG A 146 -7.79 -17.80 -15.75
N ASN A 147 -6.72 -18.40 -16.25
CA ASN A 147 -5.61 -18.85 -15.42
C ASN A 147 -4.73 -17.71 -14.91
N ASP A 148 -4.82 -16.52 -15.49
CA ASP A 148 -4.03 -15.36 -15.07
C ASP A 148 -4.62 -14.67 -13.82
N PHE A 149 -5.88 -14.95 -13.48
CA PHE A 149 -6.51 -14.43 -12.26
C PHE A 149 -6.18 -15.29 -11.05
N LYS A 150 -5.57 -14.68 -10.03
CA LYS A 150 -5.13 -15.37 -8.80
C LYS A 150 -5.84 -14.80 -7.58
N LEU A 151 -6.05 -15.66 -6.60
CA LEU A 151 -6.70 -15.33 -5.34
C LEU A 151 -5.68 -15.09 -4.25
N PHE A 152 -5.70 -13.90 -3.66
CA PHE A 152 -4.87 -13.49 -2.54
C PHE A 152 -5.75 -13.32 -1.29
N ARG A 153 -5.17 -13.65 -0.12
CA ARG A 153 -5.88 -13.57 1.17
C ARG A 153 -5.02 -12.85 2.18
N VAL A 154 -5.58 -11.83 2.80
CA VAL A 154 -4.92 -11.08 3.87
C VAL A 154 -5.81 -11.06 5.10
N SER A 155 -5.18 -11.15 6.28
CA SER A 155 -5.86 -11.02 7.57
C SER A 155 -5.51 -9.68 8.17
N ILE A 156 -6.51 -8.82 8.32
CA ILE A 156 -6.33 -7.43 8.74
C ILE A 156 -7.20 -7.11 9.95
N PRO A 157 -6.73 -6.28 10.89
CA PRO A 157 -7.52 -5.89 12.05
C PRO A 157 -8.61 -4.89 11.66
N GLY A 158 -9.85 -5.13 12.12
CA GLY A 158 -10.92 -4.14 12.03
C GLY A 158 -11.57 -4.04 10.65
N HIS A 159 -12.25 -2.92 10.41
CA HIS A 159 -12.99 -2.58 9.19
C HIS A 159 -12.90 -1.08 8.97
N ALA A 160 -13.08 -0.64 7.72
CA ALA A 160 -13.24 0.78 7.42
C ALA A 160 -14.42 1.38 8.20
N GLU A 161 -14.19 2.53 8.82
CA GLU A 161 -15.21 3.29 9.52
C GLU A 161 -16.01 4.15 8.52
N PRO A 162 -17.32 4.39 8.72
CA PRO A 162 -18.10 5.23 7.81
C PRO A 162 -17.58 6.68 7.72
N GLN A 163 -17.34 7.19 6.50
CA GLN A 163 -16.76 8.51 6.22
C GLN A 163 -17.79 9.57 5.79
N ILE A 164 -18.98 9.57 6.38
CA ILE A 164 -20.02 10.53 5.94
C ILE A 164 -19.75 11.91 6.54
N TRP A 165 -19.35 12.86 5.70
CA TRP A 165 -19.36 14.28 6.06
C TRP A 165 -20.80 14.77 6.16
N THR A 166 -21.18 15.29 7.33
CA THR A 166 -22.52 15.84 7.60
C THR A 166 -22.55 17.36 7.72
N GLY A 167 -21.39 18.01 7.59
CA GLY A 167 -21.30 19.45 7.54
C GLY A 167 -21.81 20.01 6.21
N SER A 168 -21.83 21.33 6.12
CA SER A 168 -22.05 22.03 4.87
C SER A 168 -20.80 21.99 4.00
N GLY A 169 -20.98 22.26 2.70
CA GLY A 169 -19.88 22.32 1.74
C GLY A 169 -19.21 20.96 1.57
N ASP A 170 -17.99 21.02 1.06
CA ASP A 170 -17.20 19.83 0.77
C ASP A 170 -15.98 19.79 1.71
N ALA A 171 -15.66 18.59 2.18
CA ALA A 171 -14.54 18.34 3.07
C ALA A 171 -13.60 17.34 2.41
N TRP A 172 -12.31 17.61 2.57
CA TRP A 172 -11.22 16.75 2.11
C TRP A 172 -10.18 16.64 3.21
N HIS A 173 -9.37 15.61 3.13
CA HIS A 173 -8.14 15.54 3.90
C HIS A 173 -6.95 15.63 2.94
N MET A 174 -5.83 16.16 3.44
CA MET A 174 -4.57 16.20 2.70
C MET A 174 -3.47 15.68 3.60
N HIS A 175 -2.71 14.71 3.13
CA HIS A 175 -1.55 14.19 3.86
C HIS A 175 -0.37 15.17 3.74
N ASP A 176 0.33 15.39 4.85
CA ASP A 176 1.62 16.07 4.84
C ASP A 176 2.71 15.02 4.61
N GLU A 177 3.17 14.92 3.35
CA GLU A 177 4.19 13.97 2.92
C GLU A 177 5.52 14.15 3.66
N GLU A 178 5.82 15.36 4.16
CA GLU A 178 7.06 15.62 4.90
C GLU A 178 6.97 15.17 6.37
N ARG A 179 5.76 14.95 6.91
CA ARG A 179 5.52 14.68 8.34
C ARG A 179 4.98 13.29 8.66
N ASN A 180 5.00 12.38 7.68
CA ASN A 180 4.86 10.94 7.84
C ASN A 180 3.70 10.52 8.77
N GLY A 181 2.47 10.63 8.26
CA GLY A 181 1.24 10.24 8.97
C GLY A 181 0.40 11.41 9.47
N ASP A 182 0.87 12.65 9.32
CA ASP A 182 0.06 13.84 9.58
C ASP A 182 -0.94 14.08 8.43
N ALA A 183 -2.13 14.55 8.75
CA ALA A 183 -3.13 14.95 7.75
C ALA A 183 -3.91 16.19 8.19
N GLU A 184 -4.25 17.05 7.24
CA GLU A 184 -5.03 18.27 7.46
C GLU A 184 -6.47 18.09 6.99
N LEU A 185 -7.43 18.65 7.74
CA LEU A 185 -8.82 18.77 7.31
C LEU A 185 -9.00 20.08 6.53
N LEU A 186 -9.39 19.96 5.27
CA LEU A 186 -9.69 21.06 4.37
C LEU A 186 -11.20 21.16 4.15
N TRP A 187 -11.72 22.37 4.07
CA TRP A 187 -13.14 22.62 3.85
C TRP A 187 -13.38 23.73 2.83
N ALA A 188 -14.26 23.48 1.88
CA ALA A 188 -14.77 24.47 0.93
C ALA A 188 -16.21 24.84 1.29
N PRO A 189 -16.50 26.13 1.54
CA PRO A 189 -17.87 26.57 1.72
C PRO A 189 -18.75 26.28 0.50
N PRO A 190 -20.08 26.08 0.67
CA PRO A 190 -20.98 25.86 -0.43
C PRO A 190 -20.86 26.92 -1.55
N GLY A 191 -20.57 26.46 -2.77
CA GLY A 191 -20.47 27.33 -3.94
C GLY A 191 -19.15 28.11 -4.05
N SER A 192 -18.13 27.80 -3.24
CA SER A 192 -16.76 28.22 -3.55
C SER A 192 -16.16 27.37 -4.66
N GLU A 193 -15.24 27.94 -5.43
CA GLU A 193 -14.38 27.19 -6.34
C GLU A 193 -13.32 26.41 -5.53
N ASP A 194 -12.92 25.24 -6.03
CA ASP A 194 -12.07 24.23 -5.37
C ASP A 194 -10.66 24.71 -4.94
N GLU A 195 -10.28 25.97 -5.17
CA GLU A 195 -8.96 26.50 -4.80
C GLU A 195 -8.94 27.26 -3.47
N ASN A 196 -10.10 27.53 -2.84
CA ASN A 196 -10.20 28.33 -1.62
C ASN A 196 -10.51 27.50 -0.37
N HIS A 197 -9.76 26.42 -0.16
CA HIS A 197 -9.90 25.58 1.02
C HIS A 197 -9.53 26.32 2.31
N ILE A 198 -10.39 26.17 3.33
CA ILE A 198 -10.13 26.60 4.70
C ILE A 198 -9.58 25.39 5.46
N HIS A 199 -8.40 25.55 6.05
CA HIS A 199 -7.76 24.53 6.88
C HIS A 199 -8.43 24.51 8.26
N LEU A 200 -9.31 23.54 8.50
CA LEU A 200 -10.10 23.44 9.73
C LEU A 200 -9.28 22.92 10.92
N GLY A 201 -8.30 22.06 10.67
CA GLY A 201 -7.49 21.42 11.70
C GLY A 201 -6.57 20.35 11.13
N ALA A 202 -5.90 19.61 12.00
CA ALA A 202 -5.03 18.51 11.60
C ALA A 202 -5.06 17.35 12.60
N VAL A 203 -4.67 16.17 12.13
CA VAL A 203 -4.25 15.03 12.93
C VAL A 203 -2.74 14.91 12.85
N ILE A 204 -2.11 14.72 14.01
CA ILE A 204 -0.67 14.53 14.13
C ILE A 204 -0.35 13.27 14.91
N ILE A 205 0.73 12.60 14.57
CA ILE A 205 1.23 11.48 15.38
C ILE A 205 2.00 12.04 16.56
N SER A 206 1.49 11.80 17.78
CA SER A 206 2.15 12.25 19.00
C SER A 206 3.51 11.56 19.16
N PRO A 207 4.65 12.29 19.22
CA PRO A 207 5.96 11.66 19.40
C PRO A 207 6.13 11.02 20.78
N GLU A 208 5.32 11.43 21.77
CA GLU A 208 5.37 10.87 23.13
C GLU A 208 4.61 9.55 23.25
N THR A 209 3.48 9.42 22.55
CA THR A 209 2.57 8.28 22.71
C THR A 209 2.53 7.36 21.49
N GLY A 210 2.99 7.83 20.33
CA GLY A 210 2.83 7.16 19.04
C GLY A 210 1.39 7.10 18.55
N LEU A 211 0.45 7.81 19.20
CA LEU A 211 -0.97 7.79 18.86
C LEU A 211 -1.37 9.07 18.12
N PRO A 212 -2.33 8.99 17.17
CA PRO A 212 -2.85 10.16 16.49
C PRO A 212 -3.62 11.06 17.47
N ALA A 213 -3.41 12.37 17.35
CA ALA A 213 -4.12 13.39 18.10
C ALA A 213 -4.59 14.50 17.14
N THR A 214 -5.83 14.95 17.32
CA THR A 214 -6.42 16.01 16.47
C THR A 214 -6.43 17.36 17.17
N PHE A 215 -6.35 18.43 16.38
CA PHE A 215 -6.55 19.79 16.86
C PHE A 215 -7.23 20.64 15.78
N ALA A 216 -8.11 21.54 16.23
CA ALA A 216 -8.73 22.55 15.38
C ALA A 216 -7.86 23.79 15.27
N ASN A 217 -7.87 24.42 14.10
CA ASN A 217 -7.25 25.73 13.92
C ASN A 217 -8.07 26.82 14.61
N PRO A 218 -7.44 27.83 15.24
CA PRO A 218 -8.17 28.90 15.92
C PRO A 218 -8.87 29.82 14.91
N GLY A 219 -10.06 30.32 15.29
CA GLY A 219 -10.79 31.31 14.49
C GLY A 219 -11.72 30.75 13.42
N ILE A 220 -11.88 29.42 13.35
CA ILE A 220 -12.90 28.77 12.52
C ILE A 220 -14.30 29.11 13.03
N ASN A 221 -15.18 29.48 12.10
CA ASN A 221 -16.61 29.64 12.38
C ASN A 221 -17.33 28.32 12.13
N TRP A 222 -17.46 27.50 13.17
CA TRP A 222 -18.11 26.18 13.08
C TRP A 222 -19.60 26.24 12.71
N ASP A 223 -20.27 27.38 12.96
CA ASP A 223 -21.64 27.59 12.48
C ASP A 223 -21.70 27.64 10.94
N ASP A 224 -20.68 28.19 10.28
CA ASP A 224 -20.59 28.22 8.82
C ASP A 224 -20.23 26.85 8.26
N VAL A 225 -19.37 26.09 8.96
CA VAL A 225 -19.06 24.69 8.62
C VAL A 225 -20.32 23.84 8.71
N GLY A 226 -21.24 24.14 9.63
CA GLY A 226 -22.47 23.37 9.81
C GLY A 226 -22.24 22.03 10.52
N MET A 227 -21.10 21.87 11.19
CA MET A 227 -20.71 20.72 12.01
C MET A 227 -19.98 21.24 13.26
N ALA A 228 -20.17 20.56 14.39
CA ALA A 228 -19.45 20.93 15.61
C ALA A 228 -17.96 20.60 15.50
N GLU A 229 -17.11 21.36 16.22
CA GLU A 229 -15.66 21.19 16.21
C GLU A 229 -15.22 19.76 16.55
N ASP A 230 -15.78 19.21 17.63
CA ASP A 230 -15.47 17.85 18.08
C ASP A 230 -15.93 16.79 17.09
N GLU A 231 -17.09 16.98 16.46
CA GLU A 231 -17.57 16.10 15.39
C GLU A 231 -16.67 16.13 14.15
N ALA A 232 -16.19 17.31 13.74
CA ALA A 232 -15.29 17.46 12.59
C ALA A 232 -13.90 16.86 12.85
N MET A 233 -13.36 17.04 14.06
CA MET A 233 -12.08 16.45 14.45
C MET A 233 -12.17 14.94 14.64
N ASP A 234 -13.30 14.43 15.14
CA ASP A 234 -13.56 12.99 15.20
C ASP A 234 -13.74 12.39 13.79
N TRP A 235 -14.34 13.13 12.86
CA TRP A 235 -14.36 12.75 11.43
C TRP A 235 -12.95 12.65 10.86
N LEU A 236 -12.09 13.65 11.06
CA LEU A 236 -10.70 13.60 10.58
C LEU A 236 -9.92 12.42 11.19
N LEU A 237 -10.14 12.12 12.46
CA LEU A 237 -9.49 10.98 13.11
C LEU A 237 -9.97 9.64 12.55
N ARG A 238 -11.25 9.51 12.18
CA ARG A 238 -11.76 8.33 11.44
C ARG A 238 -11.11 8.23 10.07
N GLU A 239 -11.05 9.35 9.36
CA GLU A 239 -10.48 9.41 8.02
C GLU A 239 -9.03 8.92 7.99
N HIS A 240 -8.19 9.50 8.86
CA HIS A 240 -6.82 9.06 9.01
C HIS A 240 -6.69 7.57 9.37
N ARG A 241 -7.57 7.05 10.24
CA ARG A 241 -7.56 5.61 10.59
C ARG A 241 -7.94 4.73 9.40
N ASN A 242 -8.87 5.17 8.54
CA ASN A 242 -9.19 4.47 7.30
C ASN A 242 -8.03 4.50 6.31
N CYS A 243 -7.35 5.63 6.12
CA CYS A 243 -6.15 5.71 5.27
C CYS A 243 -5.08 4.71 5.73
N VAL A 244 -4.79 4.65 7.04
CA VAL A 244 -3.85 3.68 7.61
C VAL A 244 -4.33 2.24 7.39
N TRP A 245 -5.62 1.99 7.53
CA TRP A 245 -6.23 0.68 7.30
C TRP A 245 -6.11 0.25 5.82
N ALA A 246 -6.43 1.14 4.89
CA ALA A 246 -6.29 0.96 3.45
C ALA A 246 -4.84 0.66 3.06
N SER A 247 -3.88 1.48 3.53
CA SER A 247 -2.44 1.23 3.30
C SER A 247 -1.99 -0.11 3.87
N THR A 248 -2.51 -0.52 5.03
CA THR A 248 -2.18 -1.83 5.63
C THR A 248 -2.66 -2.99 4.75
N ILE A 249 -3.85 -2.88 4.14
CA ILE A 249 -4.36 -3.89 3.21
C ILE A 249 -3.53 -3.91 1.94
N HIS A 250 -3.24 -2.73 1.39
CA HIS A 250 -2.43 -2.58 0.18
C HIS A 250 -1.05 -3.23 0.36
N ASP A 251 -0.33 -2.87 1.42
CA ASP A 251 0.99 -3.44 1.74
C ASP A 251 0.90 -4.97 1.91
N ALA A 252 -0.14 -5.46 2.59
CA ALA A 252 -0.32 -6.89 2.83
C ALA A 252 -0.63 -7.67 1.54
N LEU A 253 -1.46 -7.12 0.64
CA LEU A 253 -1.76 -7.75 -0.65
C LEU A 253 -0.53 -7.74 -1.54
N THR A 254 0.18 -6.61 -1.59
CA THR A 254 1.44 -6.46 -2.32
C THR A 254 2.46 -7.50 -1.85
N GLU A 255 2.67 -7.65 -0.54
CA GLU A 255 3.60 -8.66 0.00
C GLU A 255 3.22 -10.09 -0.43
N GLU A 256 1.94 -10.46 -0.41
CA GLU A 256 1.48 -11.78 -0.85
C GLU A 256 1.69 -12.01 -2.35
N VAL A 257 1.48 -10.99 -3.19
CA VAL A 257 1.79 -11.05 -4.62
C VAL A 257 3.30 -11.25 -4.84
N LEU A 258 4.12 -10.48 -4.13
CA LEU A 258 5.57 -10.57 -4.22
C LEU A 258 6.08 -11.95 -3.78
N LYS A 259 5.51 -12.56 -2.75
CA LYS A 259 5.83 -13.95 -2.33
C LYS A 259 5.54 -14.96 -3.43
N VAL A 260 4.46 -14.78 -4.19
CA VAL A 260 4.16 -15.63 -5.36
C VAL A 260 5.20 -15.41 -6.46
N LEU A 261 5.51 -14.16 -6.79
CA LEU A 261 6.50 -13.83 -7.83
C LEU A 261 7.91 -14.34 -7.49
N ALA A 262 8.28 -14.27 -6.21
CA ALA A 262 9.52 -14.75 -5.62
C ALA A 262 9.61 -16.28 -5.49
N GLY A 263 8.50 -17.00 -5.68
CA GLY A 263 8.45 -18.45 -5.57
C GLY A 263 8.36 -19.00 -4.14
N PHE A 264 8.05 -18.16 -3.15
CA PHE A 264 7.83 -18.58 -1.76
C PHE A 264 6.44 -19.19 -1.54
N THR A 265 5.44 -18.70 -2.29
CA THR A 265 4.06 -19.18 -2.21
C THR A 265 3.56 -19.62 -3.58
N ALA A 266 2.81 -20.72 -3.62
CA ALA A 266 2.17 -21.18 -4.85
C ALA A 266 0.94 -20.31 -5.16
N PRO A 267 0.76 -19.86 -6.41
CA PRO A 267 -0.43 -19.10 -6.79
C PRO A 267 -1.69 -19.95 -6.64
N VAL A 268 -2.75 -19.36 -6.08
CA VAL A 268 -4.07 -19.99 -6.00
C VAL A 268 -4.94 -19.47 -7.15
N PRO A 269 -5.46 -20.34 -8.05
CA PRO A 269 -6.35 -19.90 -9.11
C PRO A 269 -7.62 -19.24 -8.56
N SER A 270 -8.10 -18.18 -9.22
CA SER A 270 -9.43 -17.61 -8.94
C SER A 270 -10.52 -18.68 -9.10
N PRO A 271 -11.45 -18.83 -8.13
CA PRO A 271 -12.60 -19.71 -8.28
C PRO A 271 -13.69 -19.13 -9.19
N HIS A 272 -13.71 -17.81 -9.40
CA HIS A 272 -14.78 -17.09 -10.08
C HIS A 272 -14.52 -16.84 -11.56
N ARG A 273 -13.25 -16.75 -11.96
CA ARG A 273 -12.83 -16.71 -13.35
C ARG A 273 -12.56 -18.10 -13.82
#